data_AF-A0A2A5C3V8-F1
#
_entry.id   AF-A0A2A5C3V8-F1
#
_cell.length_a   1.000
_cell.length_b   1.000
_cell.length_c   1.000
_cell.angle_alpha   90.00
_cell.angle_beta   90.00
_cell.angle_gamma   90.00
#
_symmetry.space_group_name_H-M   'P 1'
#
loop_
_entity.id
_entity.type
_entity.pdbx_description
1 polymer ?
#
loop_
_entity_poly.entity_id
_entity_poly.type
_entity_poly.pdbx_seq_one_letter_code
_entity_poly.pdbx_strand_id
1 'polypeptide(L)'
;MLMSSNITEIKALKANKRKLSENGLFMTIGPFCTKISIEFPSIQDDFLHIYKGYSFCEQPQIVDYNLMVYAKNLYRRYVRPQVAVSTMLHDDFIPLPESMGLLSVEMGLNLQVVMGCKTHVLFHAGVVERDGVGVIIPAISGSGKSTLSAGLAYDGWRFLSDEFGMLDVDTGLLHPYPRPVSLKNESIAVMKERVGDAEPFSREYTGTPKGTICYLRPPVSSLENMYVPVRPRVVIHPVYSPHAKPSITPLTKTMAFFRLVRSSANYGDIGEAAFHALTKVAEETISCEITYSSLDEAIALVNKFIDENLS
;
A
#
# COMPACT_ATOMS: atom_id res chain seq x y z
N MET A 1 -25.90 -16.48 -17.74
CA MET A 1 -25.37 -15.32 -16.99
C MET A 1 -23.85 -15.41 -16.74
N LEU A 2 -23.31 -16.56 -16.33
CA LEU A 2 -21.85 -16.75 -16.11
C LEU A 2 -20.98 -16.67 -17.38
N MET A 3 -21.49 -17.11 -18.56
CA MET A 3 -20.71 -17.03 -19.80
C MET A 3 -20.63 -15.60 -20.39
N SER A 4 -21.65 -14.77 -20.15
CA SER A 4 -21.66 -13.38 -20.63
C SER A 4 -20.78 -12.45 -19.79
N SER A 5 -20.64 -12.71 -18.48
CA SER A 5 -19.71 -11.99 -17.60
C SER A 5 -18.25 -12.30 -17.96
N ASN A 6 -17.91 -13.57 -18.18
CA ASN A 6 -16.56 -13.99 -18.55
C ASN A 6 -16.09 -13.40 -19.91
N ILE A 7 -16.97 -13.33 -20.91
CA ILE A 7 -16.63 -12.74 -22.21
C ILE A 7 -16.36 -11.23 -22.08
N THR A 8 -17.11 -10.54 -21.21
CA THR A 8 -16.96 -9.10 -20.99
C THR A 8 -15.65 -8.79 -20.26
N GLU A 9 -15.32 -9.58 -19.23
CA GLU A 9 -14.08 -9.46 -18.48
C GLU A 9 -12.84 -9.74 -19.35
N ILE A 10 -12.88 -10.79 -20.19
CA ILE A 10 -11.80 -11.10 -21.14
C ILE A 10 -11.62 -9.99 -22.17
N LYS A 11 -12.71 -9.39 -22.67
CA LYS A 11 -12.64 -8.25 -23.61
C LYS A 11 -12.03 -7.02 -22.93
N ALA A 12 -12.42 -6.72 -21.69
CA ALA A 12 -11.87 -5.61 -20.92
C ALA A 12 -10.37 -5.81 -20.65
N LEU A 13 -9.94 -7.02 -20.26
CA LEU A 13 -8.54 -7.34 -20.04
C LEU A 13 -7.69 -7.16 -21.30
N LYS A 14 -8.18 -7.65 -22.46
CA LYS A 14 -7.49 -7.46 -23.76
C LYS A 14 -7.41 -5.98 -24.16
N ALA A 15 -8.48 -5.21 -23.93
CA ALA A 15 -8.48 -3.77 -24.19
C ALA A 15 -7.47 -3.03 -23.30
N ASN A 16 -7.40 -3.38 -22.01
CA ASN A 16 -6.46 -2.79 -21.07
C ASN A 16 -5.01 -3.12 -21.43
N LYS A 17 -4.70 -4.37 -21.79
CA LYS A 17 -3.35 -4.75 -22.28
C LYS A 17 -2.91 -3.91 -23.48
N ARG A 18 -3.79 -3.77 -24.47
CA ARG A 18 -3.50 -2.96 -25.65
C ARG A 18 -3.21 -1.51 -25.29
N LYS A 19 -4.01 -0.93 -24.38
CA LYS A 19 -3.82 0.44 -23.89
C LYS A 19 -2.51 0.60 -23.13
N LEU A 20 -2.15 -0.36 -22.27
CA LEU A 20 -0.87 -0.36 -21.54
C LEU A 20 0.34 -0.34 -22.48
N SER A 21 0.26 -0.94 -23.66
CA SER A 21 1.35 -0.92 -24.65
C SER A 21 1.36 0.28 -25.59
N GLU A 22 0.23 0.94 -25.81
CA GLU A 22 0.09 2.05 -26.76
C GLU A 22 0.10 3.41 -26.03
N ASN A 23 -1.08 3.90 -25.64
CA ASN A 23 -1.27 5.25 -25.13
C ASN A 23 -1.11 5.37 -23.61
N GLY A 24 -0.97 4.25 -22.89
CA GLY A 24 -1.05 4.14 -21.45
C GLY A 24 -2.50 4.00 -20.94
N LEU A 25 -2.65 3.48 -19.74
CA LEU A 25 -3.91 3.32 -19.01
C LEU A 25 -3.93 4.27 -17.81
N PHE A 26 -5.07 4.91 -17.54
CA PHE A 26 -5.22 5.77 -16.36
C PHE A 26 -5.79 4.96 -15.22
N MET A 27 -5.08 4.92 -14.10
CA MET A 27 -5.49 4.22 -12.89
C MET A 27 -5.62 5.24 -11.76
N THR A 28 -6.76 5.24 -11.10
CA THR A 28 -6.98 6.09 -9.93
C THR A 28 -6.88 5.25 -8.67
N ILE A 29 -6.07 5.70 -7.71
CA ILE A 29 -5.97 5.11 -6.38
C ILE A 29 -6.01 6.24 -5.37
N GLY A 30 -7.06 6.27 -4.56
CA GLY A 30 -7.24 7.32 -3.57
C GLY A 30 -7.22 8.71 -4.21
N PRO A 31 -6.38 9.65 -3.73
CA PRO A 31 -6.35 11.01 -4.26
C PRO A 31 -5.58 11.15 -5.59
N PHE A 32 -4.95 10.08 -6.11
CA PHE A 32 -4.06 10.19 -7.27
C PHE A 32 -4.54 9.45 -8.50
N CYS A 33 -4.37 10.10 -9.65
CA CYS A 33 -4.52 9.53 -10.97
C CYS A 33 -3.15 9.34 -11.62
N THR A 34 -2.78 8.09 -11.89
CA THR A 34 -1.50 7.73 -12.52
C THR A 34 -1.74 7.20 -13.93
N LYS A 35 -1.06 7.77 -14.91
CA LYS A 35 -0.96 7.21 -16.26
C LYS A 35 0.14 6.14 -16.28
N ILE A 36 -0.22 4.91 -16.62
CA ILE A 36 0.68 3.75 -16.61
C ILE A 36 0.84 3.19 -18.02
N SER A 37 2.09 3.02 -18.46
CA SER A 37 2.46 2.32 -19.69
C SER A 37 3.44 1.20 -19.36
N ILE A 38 3.20 0.00 -19.88
CA ILE A 38 4.01 -1.19 -19.62
C ILE A 38 4.22 -1.92 -20.95
N GLU A 39 5.48 -2.03 -21.40
CA GLU A 39 5.80 -2.64 -22.70
C GLU A 39 5.88 -4.17 -22.67
N PHE A 40 6.07 -4.77 -21.49
CA PHE A 40 6.29 -6.21 -21.32
C PHE A 40 4.98 -6.95 -21.03
N PRO A 41 4.55 -7.90 -21.89
CA PRO A 41 3.29 -8.62 -21.70
C PRO A 41 3.18 -9.38 -20.38
N SER A 42 4.28 -9.98 -19.90
CA SER A 42 4.32 -10.69 -18.62
C SER A 42 4.04 -9.78 -17.42
N ILE A 43 4.57 -8.55 -17.47
CA ILE A 43 4.36 -7.53 -16.43
C ILE A 43 2.94 -6.97 -16.52
N GLN A 44 2.39 -6.81 -17.73
CA GLN A 44 0.99 -6.42 -17.90
C GLN A 44 0.05 -7.45 -17.26
N ASP A 45 0.33 -8.74 -17.43
CA ASP A 45 -0.45 -9.83 -16.81
C ASP A 45 -0.38 -9.76 -15.29
N ASP A 46 0.83 -9.71 -14.72
CA ASP A 46 1.03 -9.58 -13.27
C ASP A 46 0.33 -8.33 -12.70
N PHE A 47 0.44 -7.20 -13.41
CA PHE A 47 -0.16 -5.92 -13.02
C PHE A 47 -1.69 -5.96 -13.07
N LEU A 48 -2.28 -6.40 -14.18
CA LEU A 48 -3.75 -6.45 -14.31
C LEU A 48 -4.38 -7.48 -13.37
N HIS A 49 -3.65 -8.55 -13.04
CA HIS A 49 -4.06 -9.51 -12.02
C HIS A 49 -4.12 -8.86 -10.62
N ILE A 50 -3.02 -8.27 -10.17
CA ILE A 50 -2.95 -7.71 -8.81
C ILE A 50 -3.78 -6.42 -8.64
N TYR A 51 -3.95 -5.64 -9.70
CA TYR A 51 -4.80 -4.44 -9.74
C TYR A 51 -6.21 -4.70 -10.27
N LYS A 52 -6.67 -5.97 -10.28
CA LYS A 52 -8.06 -6.29 -10.59
C LYS A 52 -9.00 -5.60 -9.59
N GLY A 53 -10.09 -5.00 -10.07
CA GLY A 53 -11.07 -4.29 -9.24
C GLY A 53 -10.76 -2.81 -8.98
N TYR A 54 -9.60 -2.31 -9.41
CA TYR A 54 -9.30 -0.87 -9.37
C TYR A 54 -10.00 -0.12 -10.50
N SER A 55 -10.22 1.18 -10.30
CA SER A 55 -10.85 2.04 -11.29
C SER A 55 -9.86 2.44 -12.38
N PHE A 56 -10.11 1.97 -13.60
CA PHE A 56 -9.39 2.38 -14.79
C PHE A 56 -10.25 3.31 -15.64
N CYS A 57 -9.73 4.51 -15.92
CA CYS A 57 -10.44 5.53 -16.68
C CYS A 57 -9.95 5.57 -18.13
N GLU A 58 -10.84 5.89 -19.07
CA GLU A 58 -10.49 6.01 -20.50
C GLU A 58 -10.06 7.43 -20.89
N GLN A 59 -10.51 8.46 -20.14
CA GLN A 59 -10.24 9.86 -20.45
C GLN A 59 -9.58 10.57 -19.27
N PRO A 60 -8.67 11.52 -19.52
CA PRO A 60 -7.92 12.19 -18.46
C PRO A 60 -8.81 13.17 -17.68
N GLN A 61 -8.89 13.01 -16.36
CA GLN A 61 -9.55 13.97 -15.45
C GLN A 61 -8.55 14.90 -14.74
N ILE A 62 -7.31 14.98 -15.25
CA ILE A 62 -6.05 15.43 -14.60
C ILE A 62 -5.23 14.20 -14.20
N VAL A 63 -3.95 14.23 -14.53
CA VAL A 63 -2.99 13.14 -14.31
C VAL A 63 -1.91 13.68 -13.38
N ASP A 64 -1.82 13.11 -12.19
CA ASP A 64 -0.84 13.52 -11.18
C ASP A 64 0.54 12.94 -11.50
N TYR A 65 0.56 11.68 -11.94
CA TYR A 65 1.79 10.90 -12.11
C TYR A 65 1.82 10.13 -13.43
N ASN A 66 3.04 9.86 -13.91
CA ASN A 66 3.27 9.10 -15.14
C ASN A 66 4.30 8.00 -14.93
N LEU A 67 3.91 6.75 -15.10
CA LEU A 67 4.80 5.61 -14.99
C LEU A 67 4.97 4.93 -16.34
N MET A 68 6.21 4.85 -16.82
CA MET A 68 6.55 4.08 -18.01
C MET A 68 7.52 2.95 -17.64
N VAL A 69 7.15 1.72 -18.01
CA VAL A 69 7.94 0.50 -17.81
C VAL A 69 8.32 -0.05 -19.17
N TYR A 70 9.60 0.06 -19.51
CA TYR A 70 10.10 -0.11 -20.88
C TYR A 70 11.44 -0.85 -20.93
N ALA A 71 11.79 -1.36 -22.11
CA ALA A 71 13.12 -1.91 -22.36
C ALA A 71 14.05 -0.81 -22.89
N LYS A 72 15.27 -0.69 -22.36
CA LYS A 72 16.24 0.33 -22.84
C LYS A 72 16.57 0.24 -24.34
N ASN A 73 16.45 -0.95 -24.92
CA ASN A 73 16.59 -1.18 -26.36
C ASN A 73 15.97 -2.54 -26.75
N LEU A 74 15.76 -2.75 -28.06
CA LEU A 74 15.16 -3.98 -28.60
C LEU A 74 15.94 -5.25 -28.21
N TYR A 75 17.27 -5.19 -28.11
CA TYR A 75 18.07 -6.32 -27.66
C TYR A 75 17.72 -6.72 -26.21
N ARG A 76 17.69 -5.76 -25.29
CA ARG A 76 17.29 -5.97 -23.88
C ARG A 76 15.79 -6.19 -23.69
N ARG A 77 15.00 -6.19 -24.77
CA ARG A 77 13.60 -6.64 -24.74
C ARG A 77 13.48 -8.16 -24.91
N TYR A 78 14.37 -8.78 -25.68
CA TYR A 78 14.27 -10.20 -26.05
C TYR A 78 15.42 -11.06 -25.50
N VAL A 79 16.61 -10.49 -25.28
CA VAL A 79 17.80 -11.20 -24.79
C VAL A 79 18.21 -10.66 -23.43
N ARG A 80 18.08 -11.51 -22.40
CA ARG A 80 18.21 -11.13 -20.97
C ARG A 80 17.38 -9.87 -20.65
N PRO A 81 16.04 -10.00 -20.67
CA PRO A 81 15.14 -8.87 -20.58
C PRO A 81 15.39 -8.01 -19.33
N GLN A 82 15.56 -6.71 -19.54
CA GLN A 82 15.78 -5.72 -18.48
C GLN A 82 14.70 -4.64 -18.52
N VAL A 83 14.12 -4.43 -17.36
CA VAL A 83 13.03 -3.49 -17.12
C VAL A 83 13.62 -2.19 -16.59
N ALA A 84 13.43 -1.11 -17.34
CA ALA A 84 13.67 0.24 -16.88
C ALA A 84 12.34 0.90 -16.52
N VAL A 85 12.40 1.82 -15.55
CA VAL A 85 11.26 2.59 -15.08
C VAL A 85 11.59 4.06 -15.29
N SER A 86 10.67 4.80 -15.91
CA SER A 86 10.71 6.25 -15.92
C SER A 86 9.46 6.79 -15.25
N THR A 87 9.68 7.83 -14.44
CA THR A 87 8.62 8.51 -13.68
C THR A 87 8.43 9.97 -14.12
N MET A 88 9.20 10.42 -15.13
CA MET A 88 9.34 11.82 -15.56
C MET A 88 9.88 12.80 -14.49
N LEU A 89 10.08 12.33 -13.24
CA LEU A 89 10.57 13.12 -12.11
C LEU A 89 12.02 12.76 -11.76
N HIS A 90 12.38 11.47 -11.85
CA HIS A 90 13.72 10.96 -11.58
C HIS A 90 13.90 9.60 -12.29
N ASP A 91 15.03 9.40 -12.98
CA ASP A 91 15.29 8.21 -13.83
C ASP A 91 16.42 7.29 -13.32
N ASP A 92 16.88 7.46 -12.08
CA ASP A 92 17.98 6.69 -11.48
C ASP A 92 17.58 5.28 -10.99
N PHE A 93 16.65 4.62 -11.68
CA PHE A 93 16.35 3.22 -11.40
C PHE A 93 17.39 2.30 -12.03
N ILE A 94 18.01 1.46 -11.20
CA ILE A 94 18.82 0.35 -11.70
C ILE A 94 17.88 -0.62 -12.42
N PRO A 95 18.11 -0.93 -13.71
CA PRO A 95 17.23 -1.84 -14.44
C PRO A 95 17.18 -3.22 -13.80
N LEU A 96 15.97 -3.73 -13.60
CA LEU A 96 15.74 -5.04 -12.98
C LEU A 96 15.46 -6.11 -14.05
N PRO A 97 15.68 -7.40 -13.76
CA PRO A 97 15.22 -8.47 -14.65
C PRO A 97 13.70 -8.45 -14.83
N GLU A 98 13.20 -8.82 -16.00
CA GLU A 98 11.74 -8.95 -16.27
C GLU A 98 11.02 -9.86 -15.27
N SER A 99 11.72 -10.88 -14.75
CA SER A 99 11.17 -11.73 -13.69
C SER A 99 10.73 -10.95 -12.44
N MET A 100 11.29 -9.76 -12.21
CA MET A 100 10.95 -8.82 -11.12
C MET A 100 10.21 -7.57 -11.64
N GLY A 101 9.54 -7.68 -12.78
CA GLY A 101 8.92 -6.54 -13.45
C GLY A 101 7.85 -5.82 -12.62
N LEU A 102 6.97 -6.56 -11.93
CA LEU A 102 5.97 -5.95 -11.06
C LEU A 102 6.60 -5.19 -9.88
N LEU A 103 7.72 -5.69 -9.33
CA LEU A 103 8.49 -4.96 -8.31
C LEU A 103 9.01 -3.62 -8.85
N SER A 104 9.33 -3.54 -10.14
CA SER A 104 9.73 -2.27 -10.77
C SER A 104 8.54 -1.29 -10.85
N VAL A 105 7.33 -1.79 -11.16
CA VAL A 105 6.07 -1.02 -11.21
C VAL A 105 5.74 -0.43 -9.83
N GLU A 106 5.37 -1.26 -8.85
CA GLU A 106 6.04 -1.33 -7.56
C GLU A 106 6.69 -0.04 -7.03
N MET A 107 8.00 -0.02 -7.25
CA MET A 107 8.93 1.02 -6.85
C MET A 107 8.70 2.34 -7.56
N GLY A 108 8.37 2.31 -8.86
CA GLY A 108 8.06 3.52 -9.62
C GLY A 108 6.86 4.28 -9.05
N LEU A 109 5.76 3.57 -8.78
CA LEU A 109 4.57 4.15 -8.15
C LEU A 109 4.87 4.72 -6.75
N ASN A 110 5.73 4.05 -5.96
CA ASN A 110 6.14 4.55 -4.65
C ASN A 110 6.98 5.83 -4.75
N LEU A 111 7.96 5.86 -5.66
CA LEU A 111 8.86 7.01 -5.80
C LEU A 111 8.09 8.28 -6.16
N GLN A 112 7.10 8.18 -7.05
CA GLN A 112 6.33 9.34 -7.48
C GLN A 112 5.54 9.99 -6.36
N VAL A 113 4.92 9.18 -5.49
CA VAL A 113 4.19 9.69 -4.32
C VAL A 113 5.16 10.37 -3.36
N VAL A 114 6.29 9.74 -3.03
CA VAL A 114 7.29 10.31 -2.11
C VAL A 114 7.85 11.65 -2.63
N MET A 115 8.17 11.71 -3.93
CA MET A 115 8.77 12.89 -4.53
C MET A 115 7.74 14.01 -4.78
N GLY A 116 6.53 13.67 -5.22
CA GLY A 116 5.54 14.63 -5.70
C GLY A 116 4.46 15.04 -4.70
N CYS A 117 4.11 14.20 -3.72
CA CYS A 117 3.05 14.53 -2.78
C CYS A 117 3.56 15.45 -1.66
N LYS A 118 3.12 16.72 -1.69
CA LYS A 118 3.42 17.74 -0.68
C LYS A 118 2.19 18.28 0.05
N THR A 119 1.00 17.83 -0.32
CA THR A 119 -0.27 18.21 0.33
C THR A 119 -0.63 17.31 1.52
N HIS A 120 -0.05 16.11 1.58
CA HIS A 120 -0.28 15.16 2.67
C HIS A 120 1.03 14.81 3.36
N VAL A 121 1.00 14.69 4.69
CA VAL A 121 2.07 14.03 5.43
C VAL A 121 2.01 12.54 5.13
N LEU A 122 3.13 12.00 4.64
CA LEU A 122 3.26 10.60 4.29
C LEU A 122 3.94 9.85 5.44
N PHE A 123 3.18 9.01 6.15
CA PHE A 123 3.73 8.10 7.14
C PHE A 123 4.10 6.77 6.49
N HIS A 124 5.27 6.24 6.83
CA HIS A 124 5.55 4.82 6.65
C HIS A 124 4.78 4.01 7.69
N ALA A 125 3.50 3.82 7.41
CA ALA A 125 2.52 3.27 8.32
C ALA A 125 1.43 2.52 7.54
N GLY A 126 0.93 1.43 8.13
CA GLY A 126 -0.31 0.83 7.70
C GLY A 126 -1.45 1.64 8.28
N VAL A 127 -2.52 1.82 7.52
CA VAL A 127 -3.73 2.50 7.97
C VAL A 127 -4.91 1.60 7.71
N VAL A 128 -5.70 1.38 8.75
CA VAL A 128 -6.93 0.60 8.71
C VAL A 128 -8.02 1.34 9.47
N GLU A 129 -9.26 0.96 9.22
CA GLU A 129 -10.44 1.57 9.85
C GLU A 129 -11.47 0.51 10.22
N ARG A 130 -12.16 0.73 11.34
CA ARG A 130 -13.33 -0.03 11.76
C ARG A 130 -14.31 0.94 12.42
N ASP A 131 -15.57 0.92 11.99
CA ASP A 131 -16.67 1.72 12.55
C ASP A 131 -16.38 3.24 12.67
N GLY A 132 -15.71 3.80 11.66
CA GLY A 132 -15.29 5.20 11.58
C GLY A 132 -14.01 5.54 12.38
N VAL A 133 -13.39 4.54 13.02
CA VAL A 133 -12.17 4.70 13.81
C VAL A 133 -10.94 4.43 12.95
N GLY A 134 -10.22 5.48 12.57
CA GLY A 134 -8.95 5.37 11.87
C GLY A 134 -7.81 4.96 12.81
N VAL A 135 -7.10 3.89 12.46
CA VAL A 135 -5.94 3.37 13.19
C VAL A 135 -4.69 3.52 12.32
N ILE A 136 -3.70 4.24 12.86
CA ILE A 136 -2.37 4.35 12.25
C ILE A 136 -1.47 3.29 12.90
N ILE A 137 -0.80 2.49 12.07
CA ILE A 137 0.14 1.44 12.47
C ILE A 137 1.55 1.84 11.98
N PRO A 138 2.20 2.82 12.61
CA PRO A 138 3.52 3.28 12.19
C PRO A 138 4.57 2.26 12.63
N ALA A 139 5.48 1.91 11.74
CA ALA A 139 6.43 0.88 12.07
C ALA A 139 7.72 0.97 11.26
N ILE A 140 8.81 0.52 11.88
CA ILE A 140 10.10 0.35 11.19
C ILE A 140 9.99 -0.91 10.31
N SER A 141 10.67 -0.93 9.16
CA SER A 141 10.71 -2.11 8.29
C SER A 141 11.06 -3.37 9.09
N GLY A 142 10.28 -4.45 8.90
CA GLY A 142 10.49 -5.74 9.58
C GLY A 142 9.72 -5.96 10.89
N SER A 143 8.91 -4.98 11.34
CA SER A 143 8.10 -5.05 12.57
C SER A 143 6.74 -5.75 12.44
N GLY A 144 6.41 -6.29 11.26
CA GLY A 144 5.13 -6.98 11.00
C GLY A 144 3.97 -6.06 10.57
N LYS A 145 4.19 -4.76 10.34
CA LYS A 145 3.17 -3.78 9.88
C LYS A 145 2.33 -4.25 8.69
N SER A 146 2.98 -4.71 7.62
CA SER A 146 2.30 -5.17 6.41
C SER A 146 1.44 -6.39 6.68
N THR A 147 1.94 -7.33 7.47
CA THR A 147 1.20 -8.51 7.90
C THR A 147 0.01 -8.14 8.78
N LEU A 148 0.19 -7.21 9.73
CA LEU A 148 -0.87 -6.80 10.64
C LEU A 148 -1.98 -6.00 9.95
N SER A 149 -1.61 -5.00 9.12
CA SER A 149 -2.60 -4.20 8.40
C SER A 149 -3.40 -5.04 7.39
N ALA A 150 -2.73 -5.93 6.65
CA ALA A 150 -3.40 -6.88 5.78
C ALA A 150 -4.25 -7.89 6.57
N GLY A 151 -3.74 -8.39 7.70
CA GLY A 151 -4.48 -9.32 8.55
C GLY A 151 -5.78 -8.71 9.07
N LEU A 152 -5.74 -7.48 9.59
CA LEU A 152 -6.92 -6.74 10.01
C LEU A 152 -7.90 -6.52 8.86
N ALA A 153 -7.39 -6.14 7.68
CA ALA A 153 -8.22 -5.92 6.51
C ALA A 153 -9.01 -7.17 6.09
N TYR A 154 -8.34 -8.33 6.09
CA TYR A 154 -8.98 -9.62 5.80
C TYR A 154 -9.81 -10.16 6.98
N ASP A 155 -9.76 -9.52 8.15
CA ASP A 155 -10.61 -9.75 9.32
C ASP A 155 -11.78 -8.74 9.40
N GLY A 156 -12.11 -8.08 8.29
CA GLY A 156 -13.27 -7.21 8.15
C GLY A 156 -13.02 -5.72 8.39
N TRP A 157 -11.79 -5.32 8.74
CA TRP A 157 -11.43 -3.91 8.77
C TRP A 157 -11.33 -3.33 7.35
N ARG A 158 -11.59 -2.04 7.20
CA ARG A 158 -11.32 -1.33 5.96
C ARG A 158 -9.83 -1.03 5.85
N PHE A 159 -9.19 -1.46 4.77
CA PHE A 159 -7.82 -1.14 4.46
C PHE A 159 -7.71 0.21 3.78
N LEU A 160 -6.86 1.10 4.32
CA LEU A 160 -6.56 2.38 3.68
C LEU A 160 -5.21 2.34 2.99
N SER A 161 -4.17 1.83 3.64
CA SER A 161 -2.83 1.71 3.03
C SER A 161 -1.91 0.83 3.88
N ASP A 162 -0.80 0.38 3.28
CA ASP A 162 0.30 -0.25 4.00
C ASP A 162 1.60 0.56 3.88
N GLU A 163 1.93 1.09 2.70
CA GLU A 163 3.20 1.78 2.48
C GLU A 163 3.18 3.25 2.93
N PHE A 164 2.09 3.96 2.64
CA PHE A 164 1.93 5.39 2.93
C PHE A 164 0.59 5.68 3.61
N GLY A 165 0.61 5.96 4.91
CA GLY A 165 -0.50 6.63 5.59
C GLY A 165 -0.54 8.09 5.17
N MET A 166 -1.62 8.52 4.53
CA MET A 166 -1.73 9.86 3.95
C MET A 166 -2.59 10.76 4.82
N LEU A 167 -1.97 11.67 5.57
CA LEU A 167 -2.68 12.64 6.40
C LEU A 167 -2.74 13.99 5.69
N ASP A 168 -3.95 14.42 5.36
CA ASP A 168 -4.21 15.77 4.85
C ASP A 168 -3.94 16.78 5.98
N VAL A 169 -3.05 17.74 5.72
CA VAL A 169 -2.59 18.70 6.74
C VAL A 169 -3.65 19.72 7.13
N ASP A 170 -4.61 20.00 6.25
CA ASP A 170 -5.63 21.01 6.46
C ASP A 170 -6.83 20.43 7.23
N THR A 171 -7.27 19.24 6.84
CA THR A 171 -8.45 18.58 7.42
C THR A 171 -8.10 17.69 8.62
N GLY A 172 -6.86 17.19 8.69
CA GLY A 172 -6.44 16.19 9.66
C GLY A 172 -7.05 14.81 9.43
N LEU A 173 -7.58 14.54 8.23
CA LEU A 173 -8.14 13.25 7.86
C LEU A 173 -7.09 12.38 7.15
N LEU A 174 -7.22 11.07 7.33
CA LEU A 174 -6.46 10.06 6.61
C LEU A 174 -7.17 9.73 5.31
N HIS A 175 -6.49 9.94 4.19
CA HIS A 175 -6.97 9.59 2.86
C HIS A 175 -6.55 8.15 2.50
N PRO A 176 -7.47 7.31 2.02
CA PRO A 176 -7.10 5.97 1.58
C PRO A 176 -6.17 6.03 0.38
N TYR A 177 -5.18 5.15 0.36
CA TYR A 177 -4.34 4.86 -0.80
C TYR A 177 -4.07 3.34 -0.86
N PRO A 178 -5.11 2.53 -1.11
CA PRO A 178 -5.09 1.10 -0.84
C PRO A 178 -4.39 0.37 -1.97
N ARG A 179 -3.06 0.43 -2.01
CA ARG A 179 -2.25 -0.35 -2.96
C ARG A 179 -2.05 -1.80 -2.50
N PRO A 180 -1.67 -2.71 -3.41
CA PRO A 180 -1.31 -4.08 -3.03
C PRO A 180 -0.24 -4.11 -1.94
N VAL A 181 -0.44 -4.96 -0.93
CA VAL A 181 0.46 -5.09 0.21
C VAL A 181 1.68 -5.91 -0.20
N SER A 182 2.89 -5.39 0.03
CA SER A 182 4.14 -6.09 -0.26
C SER A 182 4.52 -7.04 0.88
N LEU A 183 4.04 -8.28 0.83
CA LEU A 183 4.42 -9.35 1.77
C LEU A 183 5.83 -9.87 1.46
N LYS A 184 6.54 -10.30 2.50
CA LYS A 184 7.93 -10.75 2.42
C LYS A 184 8.15 -12.04 3.20
N ASN A 185 8.90 -12.98 2.63
CA ASN A 185 9.39 -14.19 3.29
C ASN A 185 8.26 -14.93 4.05
N GLU A 186 8.39 -15.10 5.36
CA GLU A 186 7.47 -15.87 6.21
C GLU A 186 6.06 -15.29 6.24
N SER A 187 5.90 -13.97 6.07
CA SER A 187 4.58 -13.32 6.05
C SER A 187 3.71 -13.76 4.87
N ILE A 188 4.31 -14.27 3.80
CA ILE A 188 3.59 -14.78 2.62
C ILE A 188 2.77 -16.01 3.01
N ALA A 189 3.39 -16.97 3.72
CA ALA A 189 2.71 -18.18 4.15
C ALA A 189 1.60 -17.88 5.16
N VAL A 190 1.89 -17.03 6.15
CA VAL A 190 0.93 -16.59 7.18
C VAL A 190 -0.32 -15.96 6.55
N MET A 191 -0.12 -15.08 5.56
CA MET A 191 -1.26 -14.44 4.89
C MET A 191 -1.99 -15.37 3.93
N LYS A 192 -1.30 -16.27 3.22
CA LYS A 192 -1.96 -17.27 2.36
C LYS A 192 -2.88 -18.19 3.17
N GLU A 193 -2.42 -18.65 4.34
CA GLU A 193 -3.24 -19.45 5.25
C GLU A 193 -4.47 -18.67 5.72
N ARG A 194 -4.28 -17.41 6.14
CA ARG A 194 -5.39 -16.57 6.64
C ARG A 194 -6.42 -16.22 5.56
N VAL A 195 -5.96 -15.86 4.37
CA VAL A 195 -6.85 -15.48 3.26
C VAL A 195 -7.58 -16.71 2.71
N GLY A 196 -6.94 -17.88 2.70
CA GLY A 196 -7.54 -19.14 2.26
C GLY A 196 -7.83 -19.23 0.75
N ASP A 197 -7.60 -18.15 0.00
CA ASP A 197 -7.74 -18.06 -1.45
C ASP A 197 -6.42 -17.56 -2.08
N ALA A 198 -6.01 -18.19 -3.17
CA ALA A 198 -4.81 -17.83 -3.91
C ALA A 198 -5.04 -16.68 -4.93
N GLU A 199 -6.29 -16.43 -5.33
CA GLU A 199 -6.63 -15.43 -6.36
C GLU A 199 -6.11 -14.01 -6.06
N PRO A 200 -6.20 -13.46 -4.83
CA PRO A 200 -5.76 -12.09 -4.57
C PRO A 200 -4.24 -11.93 -4.47
N PHE A 201 -3.47 -13.03 -4.55
CA PHE A 201 -2.02 -12.99 -4.49
C PHE A 201 -1.40 -12.90 -5.89
N SER A 202 -0.29 -12.16 -5.99
CA SER A 202 0.61 -12.30 -7.12
C SER A 202 1.39 -13.62 -7.03
N ARG A 203 2.11 -13.95 -8.10
CA ARG A 203 3.21 -14.92 -7.97
C ARG A 203 4.28 -14.42 -6.98
N GLU A 204 5.13 -15.35 -6.53
CA GLU A 204 6.27 -15.03 -5.68
C GLU A 204 7.47 -14.61 -6.53
N TYR A 205 8.05 -13.47 -6.16
CA TYR A 205 9.25 -12.91 -6.77
C TYR A 205 10.45 -13.26 -5.89
N THR A 206 11.28 -14.22 -6.33
CA THR A 206 12.46 -14.68 -5.59
C THR A 206 13.73 -13.95 -6.03
N GLY A 207 14.76 -13.95 -5.17
CA GLY A 207 16.06 -13.33 -5.47
C GLY A 207 16.08 -11.80 -5.41
N THR A 208 15.06 -11.16 -4.81
CA THR A 208 15.04 -9.71 -4.62
C THR A 208 16.00 -9.30 -3.49
N PRO A 209 16.46 -8.04 -3.44
CA PRO A 209 17.28 -7.55 -2.33
C PRO A 209 16.62 -7.68 -0.95
N LYS A 210 15.28 -7.80 -0.90
CA LYS A 210 14.49 -7.91 0.34
C LYS A 210 14.00 -9.35 0.61
N GLY A 211 14.56 -10.35 -0.09
CA GLY A 211 14.14 -11.75 0.00
C GLY A 211 13.06 -12.10 -1.03
N THR A 212 12.16 -13.01 -0.68
CA THR A 212 11.01 -13.35 -1.53
C THR A 212 9.89 -12.35 -1.27
N ILE A 213 9.31 -11.79 -2.34
CA ILE A 213 8.19 -10.83 -2.27
C ILE A 213 6.95 -11.44 -2.92
N CYS A 214 5.78 -11.23 -2.31
CA CYS A 214 4.49 -11.52 -2.91
C CYS A 214 3.56 -10.34 -2.62
N TYR A 215 2.79 -9.90 -3.62
CA TYR A 215 1.81 -8.85 -3.44
C TYR A 215 0.46 -9.45 -3.12
N LEU A 216 -0.23 -8.86 -2.14
CA LEU A 216 -1.58 -9.20 -1.77
C LEU A 216 -2.51 -8.03 -2.11
N ARG A 217 -3.50 -8.27 -2.95
CA ARG A 217 -4.53 -7.29 -3.29
C ARG A 217 -5.37 -6.97 -2.04
N PRO A 218 -5.77 -5.70 -1.80
CA PRO A 218 -6.68 -5.37 -0.71
C PRO A 218 -8.08 -5.99 -0.91
N PRO A 219 -8.86 -6.19 0.16
CA PRO A 219 -10.25 -6.62 0.04
C PRO A 219 -11.09 -5.68 -0.84
N VAL A 220 -12.07 -6.23 -1.56
CA VAL A 220 -12.94 -5.47 -2.49
C VAL A 220 -13.65 -4.32 -1.78
N SER A 221 -14.13 -4.53 -0.55
CA SER A 221 -14.77 -3.50 0.27
C SER A 221 -13.87 -2.28 0.52
N SER A 222 -12.55 -2.48 0.58
CA SER A 222 -11.58 -1.40 0.74
C SER A 222 -11.38 -0.62 -0.55
N LEU A 223 -11.42 -1.30 -1.69
CA LEU A 223 -11.36 -0.66 -3.01
C LEU A 223 -12.63 0.15 -3.31
N GLU A 224 -13.81 -0.36 -2.97
CA GLU A 224 -15.10 0.34 -3.14
C GLU A 224 -15.16 1.64 -2.31
N ASN A 225 -14.49 1.66 -1.17
CA ASN A 225 -14.44 2.81 -0.25
C ASN A 225 -13.13 3.60 -0.34
N MET A 226 -12.35 3.46 -1.42
CA MET A 226 -11.03 4.09 -1.54
C MET A 226 -11.03 5.63 -1.58
N TYR A 227 -12.20 6.26 -1.65
CA TYR A 227 -12.36 7.73 -1.65
C TYR A 227 -12.92 8.29 -0.33
N VAL A 228 -13.18 7.43 0.66
CA VAL A 228 -13.81 7.85 1.91
C VAL A 228 -12.74 8.07 2.98
N PRO A 229 -12.38 9.33 3.29
CA PRO A 229 -11.38 9.62 4.32
C PRO A 229 -11.87 9.21 5.72
N VAL A 230 -10.93 9.01 6.65
CA VAL A 230 -11.23 8.67 8.05
C VAL A 230 -10.48 9.58 9.01
N ARG A 231 -11.09 9.88 10.16
CA ARG A 231 -10.41 10.58 11.25
C ARG A 231 -9.48 9.61 11.99
N PRO A 232 -8.18 9.93 12.16
CA PRO A 232 -7.32 9.15 13.05
C PRO A 232 -7.81 9.27 14.48
N ARG A 233 -7.96 8.15 15.18
CA ARG A 233 -8.35 8.08 16.60
C ARG A 233 -7.37 7.27 17.44
N VAL A 234 -6.61 6.39 16.81
CA VAL A 234 -5.67 5.50 17.50
C VAL A 234 -4.36 5.37 16.73
N VAL A 235 -3.26 5.28 17.47
CA VAL A 235 -1.94 4.92 16.94
C VAL A 235 -1.43 3.67 17.66
N ILE A 236 -1.21 2.59 16.91
CA ILE A 236 -0.72 1.32 17.45
C ILE A 236 0.67 1.06 16.91
N HIS A 237 1.65 1.00 17.80
CA HIS A 237 3.02 0.65 17.45
C HIS A 237 3.23 -0.86 17.61
N PRO A 238 3.36 -1.63 16.51
CA PRO A 238 3.53 -3.07 16.61
C PRO A 238 4.99 -3.43 16.91
N VAL A 239 5.17 -4.37 17.84
CA VAL A 239 6.47 -5.00 18.15
C VAL A 239 6.29 -6.52 18.03
N TYR A 240 6.71 -7.06 16.89
CA TYR A 240 6.79 -8.50 16.71
C TYR A 240 8.03 -9.05 17.43
N SER A 241 7.81 -10.00 18.35
CA SER A 241 8.90 -10.72 19.02
C SER A 241 8.53 -12.19 19.15
N PRO A 242 9.31 -13.11 18.55
CA PRO A 242 9.10 -14.54 18.74
C PRO A 242 9.06 -14.89 20.23
N HIS A 243 8.06 -15.68 20.65
CA HIS A 243 7.86 -16.14 22.03
C HIS A 243 7.58 -15.05 23.08
N ALA A 244 7.32 -13.80 22.68
CA ALA A 244 6.92 -12.77 23.63
C ALA A 244 5.50 -13.02 24.16
N LYS A 245 5.24 -12.58 25.40
CA LYS A 245 3.89 -12.57 25.96
C LYS A 245 3.12 -11.38 25.37
N PRO A 246 1.88 -11.60 24.89
CA PRO A 246 1.01 -10.53 24.43
C PRO A 246 0.85 -9.42 25.47
N SER A 247 1.10 -8.17 25.09
CA SER A 247 0.97 -7.03 26.00
C SER A 247 0.59 -5.75 25.26
N ILE A 248 -0.04 -4.83 25.98
CA ILE A 248 -0.39 -3.48 25.52
C ILE A 248 0.21 -2.49 26.51
N THR A 249 1.05 -1.58 26.02
CA THR A 249 1.66 -0.53 26.83
C THR A 249 1.21 0.84 26.31
N PRO A 250 0.47 1.64 27.11
CA PRO A 250 0.09 2.99 26.71
C PRO A 250 1.33 3.86 26.45
N LEU A 251 1.25 4.73 25.46
CA LEU A 251 2.29 5.71 25.15
C LEU A 251 1.83 7.11 25.55
N THR A 252 2.78 7.93 25.99
CA THR A 252 2.52 9.35 26.21
C THR A 252 2.33 10.07 24.87
N LYS A 253 1.59 11.17 24.87
CA LYS A 253 1.40 12.02 23.67
C LYS A 253 2.73 12.43 23.05
N THR A 254 3.71 12.78 23.87
CA THR A 254 5.07 13.13 23.43
C THR A 254 5.76 11.97 22.70
N MET A 255 5.67 10.76 23.23
CA MET A 255 6.24 9.58 22.57
C MET A 255 5.53 9.27 21.25
N ALA A 256 4.20 9.38 21.22
CA ALA A 256 3.41 9.19 20.01
C ALA A 256 3.84 10.19 18.92
N PHE A 257 3.94 11.48 19.26
CA PHE A 257 4.41 12.53 18.37
C PHE A 257 5.78 12.21 17.76
N PHE A 258 6.80 11.91 18.59
CA PHE A 258 8.14 11.61 18.08
C PHE A 258 8.18 10.35 17.20
N ARG A 259 7.39 9.34 17.51
CA ARG A 259 7.31 8.13 16.68
C ARG A 259 6.62 8.40 15.35
N LEU A 260 5.58 9.24 15.31
CA LEU A 260 4.93 9.68 14.07
C LEU A 260 5.84 10.55 13.20
N VAL A 261 6.60 11.48 13.80
CA VAL A 261 7.59 12.28 13.08
C VAL A 261 8.64 11.37 12.46
N ARG A 262 9.15 10.39 13.22
CA ARG A 262 10.15 9.44 12.73
C ARG A 262 9.63 8.54 11.61
N SER A 263 8.34 8.21 11.60
CA SER A 263 7.76 7.41 10.51
C SER A 263 7.41 8.26 9.29
N SER A 264 7.43 9.58 9.36
CA SER A 264 7.09 10.44 8.22
C SER A 264 8.25 10.56 7.23
N ALA A 265 7.94 10.38 5.95
CA ALA A 265 8.92 10.46 4.86
C ALA A 265 9.17 11.91 4.37
N ASN A 266 8.20 12.80 4.57
CA ASN A 266 8.22 14.17 4.02
C ASN A 266 7.93 15.25 5.08
N TYR A 267 8.03 14.92 6.37
CA TYR A 267 7.82 15.87 7.47
C TYR A 267 8.64 17.15 7.30
N GLY A 268 9.93 17.01 6.98
CA GLY A 268 10.82 18.15 6.77
C GLY A 268 10.48 18.99 5.53
N ASP A 269 9.93 18.37 4.50
CA ASP A 269 9.56 19.06 3.25
C ASP A 269 8.31 19.93 3.44
N ILE A 270 7.34 19.45 4.24
CA ILE A 270 6.09 20.17 4.53
C ILE A 270 6.31 21.23 5.60
N GLY A 271 7.21 20.99 6.56
CA GLY A 271 7.61 21.97 7.56
C GLY A 271 6.53 22.23 8.61
N GLU A 272 6.23 23.51 8.85
CA GLU A 272 5.38 23.94 9.97
C GLU A 272 3.97 23.31 9.95
N ALA A 273 3.36 23.18 8.76
CA ALA A 273 2.05 22.56 8.63
C ALA A 273 2.05 21.09 9.10
N ALA A 274 3.12 20.33 8.83
CA ALA A 274 3.26 18.96 9.31
C ALA A 274 3.42 18.91 10.83
N PHE A 275 4.16 19.85 11.42
CA PHE A 275 4.31 19.94 12.88
C PHE A 275 2.95 20.11 13.57
N HIS A 276 2.14 21.08 13.11
CA HIS A 276 0.81 21.31 13.69
C HIS A 276 -0.12 20.13 13.48
N ALA A 277 -0.14 19.54 12.27
CA ALA A 277 -0.96 18.37 11.96
C ALA A 277 -0.61 17.17 12.85
N LEU A 278 0.68 16.84 12.99
CA LEU A 278 1.12 15.71 13.82
C LEU A 278 0.92 15.96 15.31
N THR A 279 1.05 17.21 15.77
CA THR A 279 0.74 17.58 17.16
C THR A 279 -0.73 17.32 17.46
N LYS A 280 -1.62 17.77 16.57
CA LYS A 280 -3.07 17.51 16.69
C LYS A 280 -3.39 16.02 16.69
N VAL A 281 -2.77 15.23 15.80
CA VAL A 281 -2.94 13.77 15.80
C VAL A 281 -2.46 13.16 17.13
N ALA A 282 -1.29 13.54 17.64
CA ALA A 282 -0.78 13.04 18.91
C ALA A 282 -1.67 13.44 20.12
N GLU A 283 -2.39 14.57 20.03
CA GLU A 283 -3.28 15.03 21.09
C GLU A 283 -4.67 14.40 21.06
N GLU A 284 -5.22 14.16 19.87
CA GLU A 284 -6.58 13.66 19.63
C GLU A 284 -6.65 12.11 19.54
N THR A 285 -5.50 11.44 19.46
CA THR A 285 -5.43 9.97 19.39
C THR A 285 -4.99 9.33 20.69
N ILE A 286 -5.47 8.10 20.92
CA ILE A 286 -4.96 7.23 21.98
C ILE A 286 -3.85 6.38 21.36
N SER A 287 -2.66 6.38 21.99
CA SER A 287 -1.48 5.70 21.45
C SER A 287 -1.03 4.58 22.37
N CYS A 288 -0.71 3.42 21.80
CA CYS A 288 -0.15 2.29 22.53
C CYS A 288 0.89 1.52 21.71
N GLU A 289 1.71 0.74 22.40
CA GLU A 289 2.56 -0.27 21.82
C GLU A 289 1.96 -1.65 22.12
N ILE A 290 1.88 -2.49 21.09
CA ILE A 290 1.48 -3.89 21.23
C ILE A 290 2.66 -4.80 20.97
N THR A 291 2.92 -5.73 21.88
CA THR A 291 3.92 -6.80 21.69
C THR A 291 3.19 -8.11 21.44
N TYR A 292 3.57 -8.85 20.41
CA TYR A 292 2.90 -10.09 20.00
C TYR A 292 3.86 -11.09 19.35
N SER A 293 3.43 -12.35 19.31
CA SER A 293 4.19 -13.45 18.72
C SER A 293 3.51 -14.11 17.51
N SER A 294 2.22 -13.85 17.29
CA SER A 294 1.47 -14.31 16.12
C SER A 294 0.53 -13.23 15.57
N LEU A 295 0.07 -13.41 14.33
CA LEU A 295 -0.88 -12.48 13.70
C LEU A 295 -2.25 -12.50 14.40
N ASP A 296 -2.71 -13.67 14.83
CA ASP A 296 -3.99 -13.81 15.56
C ASP A 296 -3.96 -13.04 16.88
N GLU A 297 -2.86 -13.16 17.62
CA GLU A 297 -2.65 -12.40 18.86
C GLU A 297 -2.65 -10.90 18.59
N ALA A 298 -1.95 -10.45 17.55
CA ALA A 298 -1.88 -9.04 17.19
C ALA A 298 -3.26 -8.45 16.88
N ILE A 299 -4.06 -9.15 16.07
CA ILE A 299 -5.43 -8.74 15.72
C ILE A 299 -6.31 -8.71 16.98
N ALA A 300 -6.23 -9.73 17.84
CA ALA A 300 -6.97 -9.77 19.09
C ALA A 300 -6.61 -8.60 20.02
N LEU A 301 -5.32 -8.24 20.13
CA LEU A 301 -4.88 -7.08 20.92
C LEU A 301 -5.40 -5.77 20.35
N VAL A 302 -5.39 -5.59 19.02
CA VAL A 302 -5.94 -4.40 18.36
C VAL A 302 -7.44 -4.29 18.63
N ASN A 303 -8.20 -5.36 18.38
CA ASN A 303 -9.65 -5.37 18.60
C ASN A 303 -9.97 -5.05 20.07
N LYS A 304 -9.31 -5.74 21.02
CA LYS A 304 -9.46 -5.50 22.46
C LYS A 304 -9.19 -4.03 22.82
N PHE A 305 -8.08 -3.46 22.34
CA PHE A 305 -7.72 -2.08 22.65
C PHE A 305 -8.79 -1.09 22.17
N ILE A 306 -9.35 -1.32 20.99
CA ILE A 306 -10.35 -0.45 20.40
C ILE A 306 -11.66 -0.57 21.17
N ASP A 307 -12.10 -1.80 21.47
CA ASP A 307 -13.33 -2.07 22.21
C ASP A 307 -13.29 -1.46 23.63
N GLU A 308 -12.14 -1.48 24.30
CA GLU A 308 -11.99 -0.94 25.66
C GLU A 308 -11.93 0.60 25.73
N ASN A 309 -11.51 1.27 24.64
CA ASN A 309 -11.21 2.70 24.67
C ASN A 309 -12.12 3.57 23.80
N LEU A 310 -12.90 2.97 22.88
CA LEU A 310 -13.70 3.70 21.90
C LEU A 310 -15.14 3.17 21.75
N SER A 311 -15.60 2.34 22.69
CA SER A 311 -17.00 1.93 22.81
C SER A 311 -17.90 3.02 23.39
#